data_AF-A0A2N9FHD3-F1
#
_entry.id   AF-A0A2N9FHD3-F1
#
_cell.length_a   1.000
_cell.length_b   1.000
_cell.length_c   1.000
_cell.angle_alpha   90.00
_cell.angle_beta   90.00
_cell.angle_gamma   90.00
#
_symmetry.space_group_name_H-M   'P 1'
#
loop_
_entity.id
_entity.type
_entity.pdbx_description
1 polymer ?
#
loop_
_entity_poly.entity_id
_entity_poly.type
_entity_poly.pdbx_seq_one_letter_code
_entity_poly.pdbx_strand_id
1 'polypeptide(L)'
;MINFDTLLNEWRIAMDSEARNSSKSELLLVMAAYYMPALDSVSYPIDSMQRNLDWVHVTAYDYGIKEWKRRGFLLSKLVLGLPYHGYAWTLVDPKNNALGAPALGPGVTADGSMGYKFIKLYVRSFPSGATSVYNATYVVNFCTVGPTWINYDDVETVRAKIAYAKQKGLLGYNVFQVGNDDNWELSRAGRLQFTTWNIHMLKGEDEDQHNKRRRLLIILLTTAAVMLLPGTMIYYLWSRVIKSRGCIDSVKRLLYKVHIKLLATEDLDGNASNLQVFSYTTIKAATNNFSSENKLGEGGYGPVYKGKLRKGQEIAVKRLSKELQTKALKSSKMRSHLPARLQHVNLVRVLGYCTEREENMLIYEYMPNKSLDLYLFDPTRHSLLDWPKRVDIIEGVTQGLLYLQEYSNFTIIHRDIKGSNILPDNEMKPKISDFGMARIFRKDEHEANTSRIVGTYGYVPPEYVRKGIYSTKSDVYSCGVLLLQIISGKRNTRYYGTHENMNLLDYAYQLWKEDEWLEFIDPSLDDSCSSYKLRRCMQVALLCVQENPVDRPSMLEVSSMLKNETGAITNPKKPAFSIQRDENEEQKCQAQENMCSVDDATISQVIPR
;
A
#
# COMPACT_ATOMS: atom_id res chain seq x y z
N MET A 1 21.67 29.98 -9.04
CA MET A 1 20.35 30.48 -8.58
C MET A 1 19.80 31.60 -9.48
N ILE A 2 19.88 31.51 -10.83
CA ILE A 2 19.56 32.65 -11.70
C ILE A 2 18.08 32.73 -12.13
N ASN A 3 17.18 31.83 -11.70
CA ASN A 3 15.77 31.96 -12.11
C ASN A 3 14.72 31.53 -11.08
N PHE A 4 15.08 31.42 -9.80
CA PHE A 4 14.11 31.03 -8.76
C PHE A 4 13.00 32.07 -8.60
N ASP A 5 13.33 33.35 -8.74
CA ASP A 5 12.35 34.45 -8.74
C ASP A 5 11.34 34.35 -9.86
N THR A 6 11.84 34.11 -11.07
CA THR A 6 11.02 33.96 -12.27
C THR A 6 10.11 32.75 -12.15
N LEU A 7 10.63 31.62 -11.65
CA LEU A 7 9.83 30.42 -11.40
C LEU A 7 8.68 30.69 -10.43
N LEU A 8 8.94 31.39 -9.32
CA LEU A 8 7.90 31.74 -8.35
C LEU A 8 6.83 32.66 -8.95
N ASN A 9 7.22 33.63 -9.77
CA ASN A 9 6.29 34.50 -10.48
C ASN A 9 5.42 33.70 -11.47
N GLU A 10 6.04 32.83 -12.27
CA GLU A 10 5.34 31.99 -13.26
C GLU A 10 4.34 31.03 -12.60
N TRP A 11 4.72 30.40 -11.49
CA TRP A 11 3.84 29.53 -10.72
C TRP A 11 2.65 30.26 -10.14
N ARG A 12 2.85 31.47 -9.59
CA ARG A 12 1.74 32.28 -9.08
C ARG A 12 0.78 32.66 -10.21
N ILE A 13 1.29 33.10 -11.36
CA ILE A 13 0.47 33.41 -12.54
C ILE A 13 -0.37 32.19 -12.99
N ALA A 14 0.24 31.01 -13.03
CA ALA A 14 -0.43 29.78 -13.43
C ALA A 14 -1.58 29.40 -12.48
N MET A 15 -1.33 29.45 -11.17
CA MET A 15 -2.34 29.15 -10.14
C MET A 15 -3.50 30.13 -10.16
N ASP A 16 -3.22 31.43 -10.27
CA ASP A 16 -4.26 32.45 -10.35
C ASP A 16 -5.13 32.27 -11.61
N SER A 17 -4.53 31.81 -12.72
CA SER A 17 -5.24 31.50 -13.96
C SER A 17 -6.19 30.29 -13.82
N GLU A 18 -5.74 29.23 -13.15
CA GLU A 18 -6.57 28.04 -12.89
C GLU A 18 -7.75 28.36 -11.97
N ALA A 19 -7.52 29.16 -10.93
CA ALA A 19 -8.57 29.59 -10.01
C ALA A 19 -9.62 30.48 -10.70
N ARG A 20 -9.21 31.36 -11.62
CA ARG A 20 -10.15 32.20 -12.40
C ARG A 20 -11.00 31.40 -13.39
N ASN A 21 -10.48 30.27 -13.89
CA ASN A 21 -11.13 29.47 -14.93
C ASN A 21 -11.94 28.28 -14.37
N SER A 22 -11.97 28.08 -13.04
CA SER A 22 -12.75 27.01 -12.41
C SER A 22 -13.47 27.53 -11.16
N SER A 23 -14.66 27.01 -10.84
CA SER A 23 -15.37 27.31 -9.59
C SER A 23 -14.74 26.62 -8.37
N LYS A 24 -13.47 26.22 -8.46
CA LYS A 24 -12.72 25.50 -7.41
C LYS A 24 -11.96 26.50 -6.54
N SER A 25 -11.67 26.09 -5.31
CA SER A 25 -10.84 26.88 -4.40
C SER A 25 -9.43 27.07 -4.96
N GLU A 26 -8.87 28.26 -4.74
CA GLU A 26 -7.51 28.61 -5.14
C GLU A 26 -6.50 27.65 -4.48
N LEU A 27 -5.52 27.21 -5.27
CA LEU A 27 -4.42 26.39 -4.76
C LEU A 27 -3.49 27.23 -3.89
N LEU A 28 -2.81 26.60 -2.95
CA LEU A 28 -1.87 27.26 -2.05
C LEU A 28 -0.44 26.94 -2.48
N LEU A 29 0.40 27.96 -2.61
CA LEU A 29 1.80 27.82 -2.95
C LEU A 29 2.66 27.87 -1.69
N VAL A 30 3.34 26.75 -1.44
CA VAL A 30 4.06 26.47 -0.20
C VAL A 30 5.47 26.01 -0.52
N MET A 31 6.44 26.46 0.26
CA MET A 31 7.84 26.05 0.12
C MET A 31 8.41 25.59 1.46
N ALA A 32 9.20 24.51 1.45
CA ALA A 32 10.09 24.20 2.58
C ALA A 32 11.43 24.91 2.37
N ALA A 33 11.86 25.70 3.36
CA ALA A 33 13.09 26.47 3.28
C ALA A 33 14.01 26.19 4.47
N TYR A 34 15.30 26.01 4.18
CA TYR A 34 16.34 25.62 5.12
C TYR A 34 17.26 26.79 5.43
N TYR A 35 17.65 26.98 6.68
CA TYR A 35 18.68 27.96 7.02
C TYR A 35 19.46 27.50 8.26
N MET A 36 20.75 27.21 8.07
CA MET A 36 21.68 26.83 9.13
C MET A 36 22.98 27.62 9.02
N PRO A 37 23.55 28.13 10.12
CA PRO A 37 24.76 28.96 10.07
C PRO A 37 26.03 28.16 9.81
N ALA A 38 25.99 26.83 9.99
CA ALA A 38 27.18 25.98 10.06
C ALA A 38 27.35 25.00 8.89
N LEU A 39 26.31 24.79 8.08
CA LEU A 39 26.36 23.83 6.97
C LEU A 39 26.06 24.48 5.61
N ASP A 40 25.11 25.42 5.51
CA ASP A 40 24.74 25.98 4.21
C ASP A 40 24.16 27.40 4.30
N SER A 41 24.82 28.36 3.62
CA SER A 41 24.30 29.71 3.44
C SER A 41 23.56 29.83 2.09
N VAL A 42 22.44 29.14 1.94
CA VAL A 42 21.58 29.30 0.75
C VAL A 42 20.88 30.66 0.82
N SER A 43 21.09 31.50 -0.18
CA SER A 43 20.42 32.81 -0.29
C SER A 43 19.12 32.67 -1.06
N TYR A 44 17.99 32.66 -0.36
CA TYR A 44 16.68 32.69 -0.99
C TYR A 44 16.24 34.11 -1.36
N PRO A 45 15.49 34.29 -2.46
CA PRO A 45 15.04 35.61 -2.86
C PRO A 45 13.74 36.00 -2.15
N ILE A 46 13.93 36.67 -1.03
CA ILE A 46 12.92 36.89 -0.01
C ILE A 46 11.72 37.68 -0.53
N ASP A 47 11.97 38.73 -1.32
CA ASP A 47 10.89 39.59 -1.82
C ASP A 47 9.97 38.84 -2.78
N SER A 48 10.53 37.98 -3.63
CA SER A 48 9.72 37.15 -4.52
C SER A 48 8.94 36.08 -3.75
N MET A 49 9.58 35.46 -2.75
CA MET A 49 8.88 34.52 -1.87
C MET A 49 7.71 35.17 -1.15
N GLN A 50 7.85 36.41 -0.65
CA GLN A 50 6.76 37.10 0.05
C GLN A 50 5.58 37.43 -0.86
N ARG A 51 5.87 37.82 -2.11
CA ARG A 51 4.87 38.13 -3.13
C ARG A 51 4.15 36.89 -3.63
N ASN A 52 4.88 35.80 -3.83
CA ASN A 52 4.39 34.65 -4.56
C ASN A 52 4.04 33.44 -3.70
N LEU A 53 4.50 33.34 -2.45
CA LEU A 53 4.17 32.21 -1.57
C LEU A 53 3.11 32.59 -0.52
N ASP A 54 2.21 31.65 -0.25
CA ASP A 54 1.20 31.79 0.79
C ASP A 54 1.83 31.59 2.17
N TRP A 55 2.65 30.55 2.30
CA TRP A 55 3.46 30.31 3.49
C TRP A 55 4.75 29.56 3.21
N VAL A 56 5.71 29.72 4.11
CA VAL A 56 7.00 29.03 4.09
C VAL A 56 7.08 28.10 5.29
N HIS A 57 7.35 26.85 5.01
CA HIS A 57 7.64 25.82 5.98
C HIS A 57 9.12 25.91 6.40
N VAL A 58 9.37 26.43 7.60
CA VAL A 58 10.73 26.56 8.13
C VAL A 58 11.10 25.26 8.81
N THR A 59 12.12 24.60 8.29
CA THR A 59 12.62 23.32 8.80
C THR A 59 13.57 23.49 9.99
N ALA A 60 13.75 24.70 10.51
CA ALA A 60 14.55 25.03 11.69
C ALA A 60 13.73 25.77 12.74
N TYR A 61 13.99 25.50 14.02
CA TYR A 61 13.19 26.05 15.10
C TYR A 61 13.45 27.55 15.38
N ASP A 62 14.57 27.89 16.04
CA ASP A 62 14.79 29.26 16.52
C ASP A 62 15.57 30.11 15.51
N TYR A 63 16.66 29.55 14.98
CA TYR A 63 17.58 30.27 14.12
C TYR A 63 16.97 30.66 12.77
N GLY A 64 16.33 29.69 12.08
CA GLY A 64 15.67 29.96 10.80
C GLY A 64 14.60 31.04 10.93
N ILE A 65 13.71 30.93 11.91
CA ILE A 65 12.61 31.88 12.10
C ILE A 65 13.12 33.30 12.37
N LYS A 66 14.14 33.45 13.23
CA LYS A 66 14.77 34.75 13.49
C LYS A 66 15.38 35.35 12.22
N GLU A 67 16.06 34.54 11.42
CA GLU A 67 16.66 34.99 10.17
C GLU A 67 15.60 35.40 9.14
N TRP A 68 14.59 34.57 8.91
CA TRP A 68 13.52 34.86 7.95
C TRP A 68 12.77 36.14 8.32
N LYS A 69 12.54 36.36 9.63
CA LYS A 69 12.02 37.63 10.15
C LYS A 69 12.97 38.79 9.87
N ARG A 70 14.27 38.64 10.15
CA ARG A 70 15.30 39.66 9.91
C ARG A 70 15.37 40.06 8.44
N ARG A 71 15.16 39.12 7.53
CA ARG A 71 15.11 39.35 6.09
C ARG A 71 13.77 39.90 5.58
N GLY A 72 12.80 40.15 6.48
CA GLY A 72 11.56 40.85 6.19
C GLY A 72 10.31 39.98 6.09
N PHE A 73 10.41 38.65 6.22
CA PHE A 73 9.25 37.76 6.09
C PHE A 73 8.31 37.89 7.29
N LEU A 74 6.99 37.91 7.03
CA LEU A 74 5.99 38.00 8.08
C LEU A 74 5.88 36.67 8.85
N LEU A 75 5.94 36.74 10.18
CA LEU A 75 5.80 35.56 11.06
C LEU A 75 4.47 34.84 10.83
N SER A 76 3.40 35.58 10.52
CA SER A 76 2.08 35.04 10.19
C SER A 76 2.02 34.25 8.88
N LYS A 77 3.09 34.27 8.06
CA LYS A 77 3.24 33.44 6.86
C LYS A 77 4.26 32.30 7.05
N LEU A 78 4.79 32.11 8.25
CA LEU A 78 5.72 31.02 8.55
C LEU A 78 4.99 29.87 9.24
N VAL A 79 5.31 28.65 8.83
CA VAL A 79 4.83 27.40 9.43
C VAL A 79 6.02 26.63 9.97
N LEU A 80 5.96 26.21 11.23
CA LEU A 80 7.03 25.45 11.86
C LEU A 80 6.95 23.96 11.50
N GLY A 81 8.06 23.36 11.09
CA GLY A 81 8.15 21.93 10.85
C GLY A 81 8.33 21.09 12.10
N LEU A 82 7.53 20.02 12.20
CA LEU A 82 7.64 19.00 13.25
C LEU A 82 7.94 17.63 12.63
N PRO A 83 9.18 17.12 12.74
CA PRO A 83 9.55 15.80 12.25
C PRO A 83 9.05 14.71 13.22
N TYR A 84 8.24 13.76 12.75
CA TYR A 84 7.90 12.55 13.54
C TYR A 84 8.92 11.43 13.32
N HIS A 85 10.16 11.81 13.09
CA HIS A 85 11.30 10.93 12.89
C HIS A 85 12.52 11.56 13.53
N GLY A 86 13.55 10.75 13.70
CA GLY A 86 14.88 11.11 14.14
C GLY A 86 15.93 10.50 13.24
N TYR A 87 17.19 10.64 13.63
CA TYR A 87 18.31 10.08 12.91
C TYR A 87 19.27 9.36 13.83
N ALA A 88 19.84 8.28 13.32
CA ALA A 88 20.87 7.49 13.97
C ALA A 88 22.20 7.62 13.24
N TRP A 89 23.26 7.65 14.03
CA TRP A 89 24.66 7.74 13.60
C TRP A 89 25.47 6.68 14.34
N THR A 90 26.44 6.09 13.67
CA THR A 90 27.40 5.19 14.33
C THR A 90 28.62 6.00 14.76
N LEU A 91 28.85 6.11 16.07
CA LEU A 91 29.98 6.82 16.65
C LEU A 91 31.30 6.09 16.38
N VAL A 92 32.37 6.85 16.19
CA VAL A 92 33.75 6.33 16.13
C VAL A 92 34.17 5.78 17.50
N ASP A 93 33.85 6.51 18.58
CA ASP A 93 34.04 6.06 19.96
C ASP A 93 32.72 6.15 20.73
N PRO A 94 32.11 5.01 21.10
CA PRO A 94 30.86 4.97 21.88
C PRO A 94 30.95 5.67 23.25
N LYS A 95 32.16 5.87 23.79
CA LYS A 95 32.37 6.62 25.04
C LYS A 95 32.35 8.13 24.83
N ASN A 96 32.63 8.59 23.62
CA ASN A 96 32.48 9.98 23.21
C ASN A 96 31.13 10.15 22.52
N ASN A 97 30.08 10.41 23.31
CA ASN A 97 28.69 10.46 22.83
C ASN A 97 28.04 11.84 23.01
N ALA A 98 28.86 12.86 23.28
CA ALA A 98 28.41 14.23 23.33
C ALA A 98 27.93 14.70 21.94
N LEU A 99 27.12 15.76 21.95
CA LEU A 99 26.80 16.48 20.74
C LEU A 99 28.10 16.94 20.07
N GLY A 100 28.28 16.61 18.79
CA GLY A 100 29.52 16.96 18.08
C GLY A 100 30.63 15.90 18.12
N ALA A 101 30.35 14.66 18.52
CA ALA A 101 31.34 13.58 18.55
C ALA A 101 31.56 12.88 17.19
N PRO A 102 32.77 12.41 16.85
CA PRO A 102 33.03 11.76 15.56
C PRO A 102 32.13 10.57 15.27
N ALA A 103 31.55 10.56 14.07
CA ALA A 103 30.76 9.44 13.53
C ALA A 103 31.41 8.79 12.30
N LEU A 104 31.24 7.48 12.17
CA LEU A 104 31.62 6.68 11.00
C LEU A 104 30.62 6.83 9.84
N GLY A 105 29.40 7.29 10.14
CA GLY A 105 28.33 7.46 9.16
C GLY A 105 26.94 7.17 9.72
N PRO A 106 25.92 7.10 8.85
CA PRO A 106 24.55 6.80 9.24
C PRO A 106 24.44 5.43 9.93
N GLY A 107 23.67 5.37 11.01
CA GLY A 107 23.45 4.16 11.79
C GLY A 107 22.05 3.58 11.60
N VAL A 108 21.90 2.27 11.80
CA VAL A 108 20.63 1.50 11.74
C VAL A 108 20.02 1.38 10.34
N THR A 109 19.80 2.48 9.63
CA THR A 109 19.27 2.52 8.25
C THR A 109 20.30 3.13 7.31
N ALA A 110 20.14 2.92 6.00
CA ALA A 110 21.11 3.35 4.99
C ALA A 110 21.34 4.88 4.96
N ASP A 111 20.31 5.67 5.32
CA ASP A 111 20.36 7.12 5.42
C ASP A 111 20.32 7.61 6.89
N GLY A 112 20.35 6.68 7.84
CA GLY A 112 20.25 6.96 9.27
C GLY A 112 18.85 7.37 9.74
N SER A 113 17.87 7.53 8.85
CA SER A 113 16.53 7.97 9.23
C SER A 113 15.78 6.90 10.02
N MET A 114 15.10 7.31 11.10
CA MET A 114 14.33 6.41 11.96
C MET A 114 13.00 7.07 12.36
N GLY A 115 11.86 6.43 12.08
CA GLY A 115 10.56 6.93 12.55
C GLY A 115 10.45 6.90 14.09
N TYR A 116 9.76 7.86 14.70
CA TYR A 116 9.64 7.97 16.16
C TYR A 116 9.17 6.67 16.84
N LYS A 117 8.18 5.98 16.27
CA LYS A 117 7.72 4.67 16.72
C LYS A 117 8.83 3.62 16.69
N PHE A 118 9.64 3.61 15.64
CA PHE A 118 10.76 2.69 15.53
C PHE A 118 11.87 3.02 16.53
N ILE A 119 12.17 4.30 16.75
CA ILE A 119 13.12 4.75 17.79
C ILE A 119 12.69 4.27 19.17
N LYS A 120 11.41 4.42 19.55
CA LYS A 120 10.90 3.91 20.83
C LYS A 120 11.05 2.40 20.98
N LEU A 121 10.77 1.63 19.91
CA LEU A 121 10.94 0.17 19.92
C LEU A 121 12.42 -0.21 20.01
N TYR A 122 13.27 0.48 19.25
CA TYR A 122 14.72 0.27 19.24
C TYR A 122 15.29 0.49 20.63
N VAL A 123 15.06 1.66 21.25
CA VAL A 123 15.54 1.99 22.60
C VAL A 123 15.05 0.99 23.66
N ARG A 124 13.78 0.55 23.59
CA ARG A 124 13.21 -0.45 24.53
C ARG A 124 13.83 -1.85 24.41
N SER A 125 14.41 -2.18 23.26
CA SER A 125 14.95 -3.52 23.01
C SER A 125 16.33 -3.74 23.67
N PHE A 126 16.94 -2.70 24.28
CA PHE A 126 18.25 -2.79 24.93
C PHE A 126 18.13 -2.70 26.46
N PRO A 127 18.43 -3.79 27.20
CA PRO A 127 18.21 -3.89 28.66
C PRO A 127 18.98 -2.87 29.52
N SER A 128 20.10 -2.34 29.01
CA SER A 128 20.98 -1.41 29.72
C SER A 128 20.47 0.04 29.76
N GLY A 129 19.35 0.34 29.10
CA GLY A 129 18.69 1.65 29.12
C GLY A 129 19.47 2.74 28.37
N ALA A 130 18.94 3.20 27.22
CA ALA A 130 19.40 4.46 26.64
C ALA A 130 18.82 5.61 27.48
N THR A 131 19.69 6.41 28.12
CA THR A 131 19.23 7.64 28.77
C THR A 131 19.07 8.72 27.70
N SER A 132 17.85 9.22 27.54
CA SER A 132 17.57 10.36 26.67
C SER A 132 18.06 11.64 27.33
N VAL A 133 18.84 12.43 26.60
CA VAL A 133 19.36 13.73 27.02
C VAL A 133 18.68 14.82 26.18
N TYR A 134 18.05 15.77 26.87
CA TYR A 134 17.40 16.91 26.22
C TYR A 134 18.40 18.03 25.95
N ASN A 135 18.43 18.52 24.70
CA ASN A 135 19.22 19.68 24.30
C ASN A 135 18.32 20.92 24.21
N ALA A 136 18.51 21.87 25.11
CA ALA A 136 17.70 23.09 25.17
C ALA A 136 17.99 24.09 24.02
N THR A 137 19.17 24.04 23.41
CA THR A 137 19.56 24.95 22.32
C THR A 137 18.83 24.60 21.03
N TYR A 138 18.78 23.31 20.69
CA TYR A 138 18.15 22.82 19.47
C TYR A 138 16.72 22.32 19.69
N VAL A 139 16.30 22.18 20.96
CA VAL A 139 14.99 21.65 21.35
C VAL A 139 14.80 20.29 20.69
N VAL A 140 15.71 19.36 20.99
CA VAL A 140 15.70 17.96 20.52
C VAL A 140 16.19 17.07 21.64
N ASN A 141 15.78 15.81 21.62
CA ASN A 141 16.42 14.78 22.43
C ASN A 141 17.45 14.03 21.63
N PHE A 142 18.41 13.46 22.34
CA PHE A 142 19.27 12.42 21.80
C PHE A 142 19.56 11.35 22.85
N CYS A 143 19.88 10.14 22.40
CA CYS A 143 20.27 9.04 23.26
C CYS A 143 21.37 8.22 22.58
N THR A 144 22.02 7.35 23.34
CA THR A 144 23.07 6.48 22.82
C THR A 144 22.82 5.04 23.25
N VAL A 145 22.91 4.12 22.30
CA VAL A 145 22.68 2.69 22.45
C VAL A 145 23.87 1.95 21.84
N GLY A 146 24.81 1.51 22.67
CA GLY A 146 26.08 0.97 22.18
C GLY A 146 26.82 2.03 21.33
N PRO A 147 27.25 1.72 20.10
CA PRO A 147 27.88 2.70 19.20
C PRO A 147 26.86 3.61 18.50
N THR A 148 25.56 3.36 18.63
CA THR A 148 24.53 4.10 17.91
C THR A 148 24.10 5.33 18.70
N TRP A 149 24.30 6.52 18.15
CA TRP A 149 23.78 7.77 18.67
C TRP A 149 22.53 8.18 17.90
N ILE A 150 21.44 8.53 18.58
CA ILE A 150 20.13 8.77 17.95
C ILE A 150 19.55 10.08 18.45
N ASN A 151 19.22 11.02 17.57
CA ASN A 151 18.45 12.22 17.92
C ASN A 151 17.01 12.14 17.42
N TYR A 152 16.06 12.68 18.18
CA TYR A 152 14.64 12.66 17.86
C TYR A 152 13.83 13.69 18.68
N ASP A 153 12.61 13.97 18.22
CA ASP A 153 11.63 14.73 18.98
C ASP A 153 10.69 13.79 19.76
N ASP A 154 10.59 14.00 21.08
CA ASP A 154 9.59 13.32 21.92
C ASP A 154 8.37 14.22 22.19
N VAL A 155 7.46 13.74 23.02
CA VAL A 155 6.22 14.43 23.38
C VAL A 155 6.48 15.83 23.98
N GLU A 156 7.45 15.94 24.88
CA GLU A 156 7.84 17.18 25.55
C GLU A 156 8.47 18.16 24.57
N THR A 157 9.34 17.67 23.69
CA THR A 157 9.99 18.44 22.62
C THR A 157 8.96 19.00 21.64
N VAL A 158 8.00 18.17 21.19
CA VAL A 158 6.90 18.60 20.32
C VAL A 158 6.05 19.67 20.99
N ARG A 159 5.73 19.53 22.29
CA ARG A 159 5.02 20.56 23.06
C ARG A 159 5.82 21.86 23.14
N ALA A 160 7.13 21.79 23.41
CA ALA A 160 7.96 22.98 23.47
C ALA A 160 7.94 23.73 22.13
N LYS A 161 8.06 22.99 21.02
CA LYS A 161 8.05 23.55 19.68
C LYS A 161 6.73 24.23 19.32
N ILE A 162 5.61 23.59 19.65
CA ILE A 162 4.26 24.13 19.42
C ILE A 162 3.98 25.37 20.29
N ALA A 163 4.37 25.35 21.56
CA ALA A 163 4.23 26.53 22.43
C ALA A 163 4.97 27.74 21.87
N TYR A 164 6.18 27.53 21.36
CA TYR A 164 6.97 28.60 20.77
C TYR A 164 6.41 29.11 19.45
N ALA A 165 5.93 28.23 18.57
CA ALA A 165 5.25 28.65 17.35
C ALA A 165 4.08 29.61 17.69
N LYS A 166 3.35 29.29 18.77
CA LYS A 166 2.28 30.13 19.29
C LYS A 166 2.79 31.45 19.88
N GLN A 167 3.82 31.40 20.73
CA GLN A 167 4.44 32.59 21.35
C GLN A 167 4.99 33.57 20.31
N LYS A 168 5.53 33.06 19.20
CA LYS A 168 6.08 33.87 18.11
C LYS A 168 5.04 34.35 17.10
N GLY A 169 3.77 33.93 17.23
CA GLY A 169 2.71 34.32 16.30
C GLY A 169 2.94 33.74 14.89
N LEU A 170 3.45 32.52 14.80
CA LEU A 170 3.53 31.78 13.53
C LEU A 170 2.12 31.38 13.06
N LEU A 171 1.95 31.10 11.76
CA LEU A 171 0.68 30.63 11.21
C LEU A 171 0.23 29.31 11.85
N GLY A 172 1.19 28.43 12.13
CA GLY A 172 0.96 27.12 12.71
C GLY A 172 2.18 26.23 12.59
N TYR A 173 1.93 24.93 12.56
CA TYR A 173 2.96 23.91 12.36
C TYR A 173 2.51 22.88 11.34
N ASN A 174 3.46 22.27 10.64
CA ASN A 174 3.25 21.20 9.69
C ASN A 174 3.97 19.94 10.17
N VAL A 175 3.34 18.78 10.00
CA VAL A 175 3.89 17.49 10.43
C VAL A 175 4.14 16.63 9.20
N PHE A 176 5.37 16.13 9.08
CA PHE A 176 5.74 15.18 8.02
C PHE A 176 5.74 13.76 8.57
N GLN A 177 5.37 12.80 7.72
CA GLN A 177 5.42 11.36 8.03
C GLN A 177 4.63 11.00 9.31
N VAL A 178 3.37 11.45 9.40
CA VAL A 178 2.48 11.17 10.54
C VAL A 178 2.41 9.68 10.90
N GLY A 179 2.59 8.79 9.93
CA GLY A 179 2.65 7.33 10.15
C GLY A 179 3.78 6.84 11.06
N ASN A 180 4.78 7.68 11.32
CA ASN A 180 5.89 7.37 12.24
C ASN A 180 5.55 7.64 13.72
N ASP A 181 4.39 8.24 14.02
CA ASP A 181 3.93 8.44 15.39
C ASP A 181 3.69 7.09 16.11
N ASP A 182 3.94 7.03 17.41
CA ASP A 182 3.64 5.86 18.24
C ASP A 182 2.31 6.09 18.94
N ASN A 183 1.27 5.38 18.51
CA ASN A 183 -0.07 5.47 19.09
C ASN A 183 -0.62 6.91 19.20
N TRP A 184 -0.31 7.75 18.21
CA TRP A 184 -0.72 9.16 18.13
C TRP A 184 -0.21 10.02 19.30
N GLU A 185 0.85 9.63 19.99
CA GLU A 185 1.36 10.35 21.15
C GLU A 185 1.83 11.76 20.80
N LEU A 186 2.63 11.91 19.73
CA LEU A 186 3.11 13.23 19.28
C LEU A 186 1.96 14.07 18.74
N SER A 187 1.04 13.45 17.99
CA SER A 187 -0.17 14.10 17.47
C SER A 187 -1.07 14.62 18.58
N ARG A 188 -1.24 13.85 19.66
CA ARG A 188 -2.03 14.23 20.84
C ARG A 188 -1.35 15.31 21.67
N ALA A 189 -0.02 15.33 21.69
CA ALA A 189 0.75 16.38 22.33
C ALA A 189 0.40 17.76 21.76
N GLY A 190 0.26 17.86 20.43
CA GLY A 190 -0.18 19.08 19.75
C GLY A 190 -1.64 19.47 20.03
N ARG A 191 -2.54 18.50 20.23
CA ARG A 191 -3.95 18.76 20.59
C ARG A 191 -4.10 19.32 22.01
N LEU A 192 -3.39 18.75 22.99
CA LEU A 192 -3.54 19.09 24.41
C LEU A 192 -3.11 20.54 24.72
N GLN A 193 -2.12 21.07 24.00
CA GLN A 193 -1.69 22.46 24.18
C GLN A 193 -2.71 23.48 23.65
N PHE A 194 -3.50 23.10 22.63
CA PHE A 194 -4.60 23.93 22.14
C PHE A 194 -5.67 24.13 23.23
N THR A 195 -5.99 23.07 23.98
CA THR A 195 -6.96 23.11 25.09
C THR A 195 -6.41 23.82 26.33
N THR A 196 -5.17 23.57 26.73
CA THR A 196 -4.60 24.15 27.97
C THR A 196 -4.31 25.65 27.84
N TRP A 197 -3.91 26.12 26.66
CA TRP A 197 -3.72 27.56 26.40
C TRP A 197 -5.04 28.33 26.39
N ASN A 198 -6.11 27.75 25.83
CA ASN A 198 -7.45 28.35 25.91
C ASN A 198 -7.91 28.47 27.37
N ILE A 199 -7.51 27.55 28.25
CA ILE A 199 -7.81 27.59 29.69
C ILE A 199 -6.93 28.63 30.43
N HIS A 200 -5.66 28.81 30.04
CA HIS A 200 -4.76 29.78 30.68
C HIS A 200 -5.05 31.24 30.27
N MET A 201 -5.45 31.48 29.01
CA MET A 201 -5.92 32.79 28.53
C MET A 201 -7.22 33.24 29.23
N LEU A 202 -8.06 32.30 29.70
CA LEU A 202 -9.28 32.61 30.44
C LEU A 202 -9.03 33.02 31.91
N LYS A 203 -7.80 32.89 32.41
CA LYS A 203 -7.41 33.19 33.80
C LYS A 203 -6.52 34.44 33.97
N GLY A 204 -6.20 35.16 32.88
CA GLY A 204 -5.18 36.23 32.88
C GLY A 204 -5.70 37.67 32.83
N GLU A 205 -7.00 37.91 32.84
CA GLU A 205 -7.58 39.27 32.74
C GLU A 205 -8.69 39.49 33.78
N ASP A 206 -8.30 39.48 35.05
CA ASP A 206 -9.10 40.01 36.18
C ASP A 206 -8.67 41.49 36.34
N GLU A 207 -9.48 42.52 36.13
CA GLU A 207 -10.61 42.90 36.99
C GLU A 207 -11.81 43.56 36.24
N ASP A 208 -11.71 43.93 34.96
CA ASP A 208 -12.80 44.67 34.26
C ASP A 208 -13.90 43.75 33.67
N GLN A 209 -13.65 42.43 33.58
CA GLN A 209 -14.54 41.48 32.91
C GLN A 209 -15.69 40.96 33.79
N HIS A 210 -15.59 41.11 35.12
CA HIS A 210 -16.57 40.56 36.07
C HIS A 210 -17.96 41.20 35.91
N ASN A 211 -18.03 42.50 35.62
CA ASN A 211 -19.30 43.21 35.45
C ASN A 211 -19.98 42.91 34.09
N LYS A 212 -19.19 42.66 33.03
CA LYS A 212 -19.71 42.27 31.71
C LYS A 212 -20.24 40.83 31.71
N ARG A 213 -19.54 39.89 32.37
CA ARG A 213 -19.98 38.48 32.49
C ARG A 213 -21.30 38.32 33.25
N ARG A 214 -21.55 39.12 34.30
CA ARG A 214 -22.80 39.06 35.06
C ARG A 214 -24.01 39.50 34.23
N ARG A 215 -23.85 40.50 33.36
CA ARG A 215 -24.93 40.93 32.43
C ARG A 215 -25.18 39.91 31.31
N LEU A 216 -24.11 39.29 30.78
CA LEU A 216 -24.21 38.28 29.73
C LEU A 216 -24.87 36.97 30.20
N LEU A 217 -24.60 36.55 31.44
CA LEU A 217 -25.22 35.36 32.04
C LEU A 217 -26.74 35.49 32.21
N ILE A 218 -27.23 36.67 32.57
CA ILE A 218 -28.69 36.93 32.70
C ILE A 218 -29.39 36.84 31.33
N ILE A 219 -28.73 37.31 30.26
CA ILE A 219 -29.27 37.25 28.89
C ILE A 219 -29.24 35.80 28.35
N LEU A 220 -28.18 35.05 28.64
CA LEU A 220 -28.04 33.65 28.19
C LEU A 220 -29.02 32.70 28.90
N LEU A 221 -29.27 32.90 30.20
CA LEU A 221 -30.21 32.06 30.95
C LEU A 221 -31.67 32.29 30.52
N THR A 222 -32.03 33.54 30.22
CA THR A 222 -33.40 33.86 29.75
C THR A 222 -33.65 33.35 28.33
N THR A 223 -32.66 33.44 27.44
CA THR A 223 -32.76 32.91 26.07
C THR A 223 -32.78 31.38 26.02
N ALA A 224 -32.02 30.69 26.88
CA ALA A 224 -32.05 29.22 26.96
C ALA A 224 -33.41 28.68 27.44
N ALA A 225 -34.05 29.36 28.40
CA ALA A 225 -35.37 28.96 28.91
C ALA A 225 -36.47 29.08 27.84
N VAL A 226 -36.42 30.11 27.00
CA VAL A 226 -37.37 30.32 25.89
C VAL A 226 -37.21 29.28 24.78
N MET A 227 -35.98 28.76 24.57
CA MET A 227 -35.69 27.75 23.53
C MET A 227 -36.03 26.32 23.95
N LEU A 228 -36.06 26.01 25.25
CA LEU A 228 -36.34 24.65 25.76
C LEU A 228 -37.83 24.27 25.68
N LEU A 229 -38.73 25.24 25.76
CA LEU A 229 -40.19 25.00 25.70
C LEU A 229 -40.67 24.49 24.32
N PRO A 230 -40.29 25.08 23.17
CA PRO A 230 -40.65 24.53 21.86
C PRO A 230 -39.90 23.22 21.54
N GLY A 231 -38.67 23.04 22.03
CA GLY A 231 -37.88 21.82 21.80
C GLY A 231 -38.50 20.56 22.43
N THR A 232 -39.09 20.70 23.62
CA THR A 232 -39.79 19.59 24.29
C THR A 232 -41.10 19.22 23.59
N MET A 233 -41.83 20.20 23.03
CA MET A 233 -43.02 19.97 22.20
C MET A 233 -42.66 19.25 20.89
N ILE A 234 -41.57 19.65 20.23
CA ILE A 234 -41.09 19.00 19.00
C ILE A 234 -40.66 17.56 19.28
N TYR A 235 -39.94 17.31 20.38
CA TYR A 235 -39.55 15.96 20.78
C TYR A 235 -40.77 15.06 21.07
N TYR A 236 -41.80 15.60 21.72
CA TYR A 236 -43.03 14.86 22.00
C TYR A 236 -43.76 14.45 20.70
N LEU A 237 -43.84 15.36 19.72
CA LEU A 237 -44.42 15.07 18.40
C LEU A 237 -43.55 14.09 17.58
N TRP A 238 -42.22 14.20 17.65
CA TRP A 238 -41.29 13.26 16.99
C TRP A 238 -41.40 11.84 17.57
N SER A 239 -41.58 11.72 18.88
CA SER A 239 -41.75 10.41 19.54
C SER A 239 -43.01 9.67 19.10
N ARG A 240 -44.10 10.41 18.77
CA ARG A 240 -45.32 9.84 18.19
C ARG A 240 -45.14 9.40 16.73
N VAL A 241 -44.32 10.09 15.95
CA VAL A 241 -44.00 9.73 14.55
C VAL A 241 -43.05 8.53 14.46
N ILE A 242 -42.15 8.34 15.42
CA ILE A 242 -41.22 7.19 15.43
C ILE A 242 -41.94 5.86 15.72
N LYS A 243 -43.02 5.87 16.50
CA LYS A 243 -43.85 4.68 16.74
C LYS A 243 -44.60 4.17 15.50
N SER A 244 -44.81 4.99 14.46
CA SER A 244 -45.38 4.54 13.18
C SER A 244 -44.32 4.02 12.18
N ARG A 245 -43.03 4.35 12.38
CA ARG A 245 -41.93 3.97 11.47
C ARG A 245 -41.47 2.52 11.59
N GLY A 246 -41.76 1.83 12.70
CA GLY A 246 -41.47 0.39 12.86
C GLY A 246 -42.22 -0.50 11.85
N CYS A 247 -43.38 -0.05 11.36
CA CYS A 247 -44.13 -0.73 10.31
C CYS A 247 -43.47 -0.56 8.92
N ILE A 248 -42.85 0.60 8.67
CA ILE A 248 -42.23 0.96 7.38
C ILE A 248 -40.94 0.18 7.12
N ASP A 249 -40.15 -0.13 8.16
CA ASP A 249 -38.90 -0.90 8.00
C ASP A 249 -39.14 -2.40 7.72
N SER A 250 -40.27 -2.95 8.18
CA SER A 250 -40.69 -4.31 7.80
C SER A 250 -41.20 -4.36 6.35
N VAL A 251 -41.90 -3.31 5.90
CA VAL A 251 -42.35 -3.17 4.50
C VAL A 251 -41.18 -2.92 3.53
N LYS A 252 -40.17 -2.12 3.91
CA LYS A 252 -38.95 -1.91 3.10
C LYS A 252 -38.13 -3.20 2.93
N ARG A 253 -38.04 -4.06 3.94
CA ARG A 253 -37.38 -5.38 3.84
C ARG A 253 -38.13 -6.34 2.93
N LEU A 254 -39.47 -6.28 2.93
CA LEU A 254 -40.30 -7.08 2.03
C LEU A 254 -40.18 -6.59 0.58
N LEU A 255 -40.20 -5.27 0.36
CA LEU A 255 -39.99 -4.63 -0.94
C LEU A 255 -38.59 -4.89 -1.50
N TYR A 256 -37.56 -4.95 -0.66
CA TYR A 256 -36.20 -5.31 -1.08
C TYR A 256 -36.10 -6.79 -1.50
N LYS A 257 -36.78 -7.70 -0.79
CA LYS A 257 -36.88 -9.12 -1.21
C LYS A 257 -37.66 -9.30 -2.52
N VAL A 258 -38.70 -8.51 -2.73
CA VAL A 258 -39.49 -8.52 -3.98
C VAL A 258 -38.69 -7.89 -5.13
N HIS A 259 -37.95 -6.80 -4.90
CA HIS A 259 -37.11 -6.14 -5.89
C HIS A 259 -35.93 -7.00 -6.34
N ILE A 260 -35.30 -7.77 -5.43
CA ILE A 260 -34.29 -8.78 -5.79
C ILE A 260 -34.90 -9.93 -6.61
N LYS A 261 -36.15 -10.30 -6.34
CA LYS A 261 -36.88 -11.32 -7.10
C LYS A 261 -37.32 -10.81 -8.48
N LEU A 262 -37.59 -9.51 -8.61
CA LEU A 262 -37.95 -8.84 -9.86
C LEU A 262 -36.73 -8.59 -10.77
N LEU A 263 -35.59 -8.18 -10.20
CA LEU A 263 -34.32 -8.04 -10.91
C LEU A 263 -33.75 -9.38 -11.39
N ALA A 264 -34.12 -10.49 -10.73
CA ALA A 264 -33.81 -11.84 -11.20
C ALA A 264 -34.72 -12.29 -12.37
N THR A 265 -35.79 -11.56 -12.67
CA THR A 265 -36.74 -11.87 -13.75
C THR A 265 -36.63 -10.94 -14.96
N GLU A 266 -35.92 -9.81 -14.88
CA GLU A 266 -35.85 -8.83 -15.99
C GLU A 266 -34.64 -8.96 -16.93
N ASP A 267 -33.71 -9.90 -16.68
CA ASP A 267 -32.60 -10.23 -17.61
C ASP A 267 -32.66 -11.70 -18.09
N LEU A 268 -33.86 -12.23 -18.30
CA LEU A 268 -34.07 -13.49 -19.02
C LEU A 268 -34.19 -13.22 -20.53
N ASP A 269 -33.06 -12.86 -21.14
CA ASP A 269 -32.80 -13.30 -22.52
C ASP A 269 -31.28 -13.38 -22.77
N GLY A 270 -30.77 -14.60 -23.00
CA GLY A 270 -29.40 -14.85 -23.46
C GLY A 270 -28.39 -15.42 -22.44
N ASN A 271 -28.44 -16.73 -22.20
CA ASN A 271 -27.29 -17.59 -21.83
C ASN A 271 -26.53 -17.34 -20.49
N ALA A 272 -27.23 -17.12 -19.38
CA ALA A 272 -26.62 -17.28 -18.05
C ALA A 272 -26.50 -18.77 -17.67
N SER A 273 -25.29 -19.30 -17.67
CA SER A 273 -24.98 -20.71 -17.38
C SER A 273 -25.36 -21.19 -15.96
N ASN A 274 -26.13 -22.29 -15.89
CA ASN A 274 -26.31 -23.34 -14.85
C ASN A 274 -25.53 -23.30 -13.50
N LEU A 275 -25.56 -22.23 -12.70
CA LEU A 275 -25.10 -22.36 -11.29
C LEU A 275 -26.17 -22.97 -10.41
N GLN A 276 -25.79 -23.98 -9.64
CA GLN A 276 -26.66 -24.61 -8.67
C GLN A 276 -26.63 -23.86 -7.34
N VAL A 277 -27.80 -23.54 -6.81
CA VAL A 277 -27.94 -23.07 -5.41
C VAL A 277 -27.98 -24.31 -4.51
N PHE A 278 -27.02 -24.41 -3.58
CA PHE A 278 -26.95 -25.51 -2.63
C PHE A 278 -27.48 -25.08 -1.26
N SER A 279 -28.23 -25.95 -0.60
CA SER A 279 -28.65 -25.73 0.79
C SER A 279 -27.52 -26.03 1.77
N TYR A 280 -27.53 -25.35 2.93
CA TYR A 280 -26.54 -25.55 3.98
C TYR A 280 -26.51 -27.00 4.45
N THR A 281 -27.67 -27.65 4.55
CA THR A 281 -27.79 -29.06 4.96
C THR A 281 -27.13 -30.00 3.96
N THR A 282 -27.25 -29.72 2.66
CA THR A 282 -26.59 -30.51 1.60
C THR A 282 -25.08 -30.42 1.71
N ILE A 283 -24.56 -29.20 1.84
CA ILE A 283 -23.11 -28.96 1.93
C ILE A 283 -22.54 -29.51 3.24
N LYS A 284 -23.23 -29.30 4.36
CA LYS A 284 -22.85 -29.85 5.66
C LYS A 284 -22.78 -31.37 5.63
N ALA A 285 -23.75 -32.04 4.99
CA ALA A 285 -23.69 -33.50 4.81
C ALA A 285 -22.54 -33.91 3.89
N ALA A 286 -22.36 -33.22 2.76
CA ALA A 286 -21.32 -33.54 1.78
C ALA A 286 -19.90 -33.43 2.35
N THR A 287 -19.65 -32.49 3.27
CA THR A 287 -18.34 -32.26 3.90
C THR A 287 -18.16 -33.02 5.22
N ASN A 288 -19.10 -33.90 5.59
CA ASN A 288 -19.15 -34.55 6.90
C ASN A 288 -19.03 -33.55 8.06
N ASN A 289 -19.99 -32.62 8.13
CA ASN A 289 -20.03 -31.53 9.11
C ASN A 289 -18.80 -30.62 9.12
N PHE A 290 -18.17 -30.41 7.95
CA PHE A 290 -16.91 -29.67 7.84
C PHE A 290 -15.78 -30.30 8.67
N SER A 291 -15.69 -31.63 8.65
CA SER A 291 -14.64 -32.38 9.35
C SER A 291 -13.24 -31.87 8.98
N SER A 292 -12.35 -31.82 9.97
CA SER A 292 -10.94 -31.48 9.77
C SER A 292 -10.23 -32.43 8.80
N GLU A 293 -10.66 -33.70 8.73
CA GLU A 293 -10.13 -34.70 7.78
C GLU A 293 -10.43 -34.34 6.33
N ASN A 294 -11.53 -33.63 6.09
CA ASN A 294 -11.92 -33.15 4.76
C ASN A 294 -11.30 -31.79 4.44
N LYS A 295 -10.51 -31.19 5.33
CA LYS A 295 -9.92 -29.88 5.08
C LYS A 295 -8.80 -29.98 4.04
N LEU A 296 -8.97 -29.30 2.92
CA LEU A 296 -8.00 -29.24 1.83
C LEU A 296 -6.93 -28.17 2.07
N GLY A 297 -7.31 -27.09 2.75
CA GLY A 297 -6.41 -25.98 3.07
C GLY A 297 -7.15 -24.83 3.75
N GLU A 298 -6.40 -23.84 4.22
CA GLU A 298 -6.94 -22.60 4.78
C GLU A 298 -6.04 -21.43 4.42
N GLY A 299 -6.65 -20.37 3.88
CA GLY A 299 -5.97 -19.10 3.59
C GLY A 299 -6.71 -17.92 4.22
N GLY A 300 -6.28 -16.69 3.91
CA GLY A 300 -6.87 -15.47 4.46
C GLY A 300 -8.36 -15.23 4.13
N TYR A 301 -8.96 -16.08 3.29
CA TYR A 301 -10.37 -16.03 2.90
C TYR A 301 -11.24 -17.12 3.55
N GLY A 302 -10.65 -17.96 4.39
CA GLY A 302 -11.31 -19.04 5.10
C GLY A 302 -10.90 -20.44 4.60
N PRO A 303 -11.38 -21.49 5.29
CA PRO A 303 -11.04 -22.87 4.99
C PRO A 303 -11.75 -23.42 3.74
N VAL A 304 -11.08 -24.35 3.06
CA VAL A 304 -11.61 -25.13 1.94
C VAL A 304 -11.73 -26.59 2.34
N TYR A 305 -12.89 -27.20 2.07
CA TYR A 305 -13.17 -28.60 2.40
C TYR A 305 -13.47 -29.42 1.15
N LYS A 306 -13.00 -30.66 1.13
CA LYS A 306 -13.49 -31.69 0.22
C LYS A 306 -14.89 -32.09 0.64
N GLY A 307 -15.77 -32.27 -0.34
CA GLY A 307 -17.10 -32.83 -0.10
C GLY A 307 -17.46 -33.82 -1.19
N LYS A 308 -18.41 -34.70 -0.88
CA LYS A 308 -19.01 -35.64 -1.84
C LYS A 308 -20.52 -35.48 -1.82
N LEU A 309 -21.09 -35.04 -2.94
CA LEU A 309 -22.53 -34.90 -3.10
C LEU A 309 -23.19 -36.29 -3.17
N ARG A 310 -24.51 -36.36 -2.93
CA ARG A 310 -25.28 -37.62 -2.92
C ARG A 310 -25.13 -38.45 -4.20
N LYS A 311 -24.92 -37.79 -5.35
CA LYS A 311 -24.70 -38.44 -6.65
C LYS A 311 -23.25 -38.91 -6.87
N GLY A 312 -22.41 -38.87 -5.84
CA GLY A 312 -21.00 -39.27 -5.90
C GLY A 312 -20.04 -38.20 -6.41
N GLN A 313 -20.54 -37.08 -6.93
CA GLN A 313 -19.72 -35.97 -7.42
C GLN A 313 -18.88 -35.36 -6.28
N GLU A 314 -17.56 -35.34 -6.46
CA GLU A 314 -16.63 -34.66 -5.55
C GLU A 314 -16.61 -33.16 -5.82
N ILE A 315 -16.57 -32.37 -4.74
CA ILE A 315 -16.60 -30.91 -4.76
C ILE A 315 -15.58 -30.33 -3.80
N ALA A 316 -15.16 -29.09 -4.05
CA ALA A 316 -14.40 -28.27 -3.11
C ALA A 316 -15.26 -27.12 -2.60
N VAL A 317 -15.41 -27.00 -1.29
CA VAL A 317 -16.28 -26.03 -0.62
C VAL A 317 -15.43 -24.99 0.08
N LYS A 318 -15.39 -23.77 -0.45
CA LYS A 318 -14.72 -22.63 0.20
C LYS A 318 -15.71 -21.91 1.11
N ARG A 319 -15.51 -22.01 2.42
CA ARG A 319 -16.34 -21.32 3.43
C ARG A 319 -15.71 -19.97 3.76
N LEU A 320 -16.41 -18.88 3.49
CA LEU A 320 -15.88 -17.53 3.68
C LEU A 320 -15.82 -17.18 5.18
N SER A 321 -14.73 -16.55 5.63
CA SER A 321 -14.57 -16.14 7.05
C SER A 321 -15.61 -15.11 7.50
N LYS A 322 -15.92 -15.06 8.80
CA LYS A 322 -16.92 -14.14 9.37
C LYS A 322 -16.56 -12.66 9.14
N GLU A 323 -15.29 -12.29 9.20
CA GLU A 323 -14.80 -10.92 8.94
C GLU A 323 -15.06 -10.48 7.50
N LEU A 324 -14.98 -11.43 6.55
CA LEU A 324 -15.32 -11.21 5.14
C LEU A 324 -16.82 -11.15 4.91
N GLN A 325 -17.62 -11.91 5.67
CA GLN A 325 -19.08 -11.83 5.64
C GLN A 325 -19.56 -10.44 6.10
N THR A 326 -19.00 -9.89 7.18
CA THR A 326 -19.33 -8.53 7.67
C THR A 326 -18.86 -7.43 6.72
N LYS A 327 -17.74 -7.62 6.00
CA LYS A 327 -17.28 -6.68 4.95
C LYS A 327 -18.10 -6.77 3.66
N ALA A 328 -18.51 -7.98 3.25
CA ALA A 328 -19.39 -8.19 2.09
C ALA A 328 -20.77 -7.54 2.28
N LEU A 329 -21.29 -7.53 3.51
CA LEU A 329 -22.52 -6.81 3.87
C LEU A 329 -22.39 -5.28 3.76
N LYS A 330 -21.20 -4.70 3.92
CA LYS A 330 -20.96 -3.24 3.81
C LYS A 330 -20.67 -2.76 2.39
N SER A 331 -20.08 -3.62 1.55
CA SER A 331 -19.85 -3.33 0.13
C SER A 331 -20.89 -4.09 -0.70
N SER A 332 -22.04 -3.46 -0.97
CA SER A 332 -23.19 -4.03 -1.69
C SER A 332 -22.94 -4.49 -3.15
N LYS A 333 -21.69 -4.75 -3.55
CA LYS A 333 -21.28 -5.06 -4.94
C LYS A 333 -20.36 -6.27 -5.10
N MET A 334 -19.93 -6.96 -4.04
CA MET A 334 -18.97 -8.06 -4.18
C MET A 334 -19.62 -9.43 -3.90
N ARG A 335 -19.77 -10.22 -4.97
CA ARG A 335 -20.03 -11.69 -4.99
C ARG A 335 -21.48 -12.19 -4.98
N SER A 336 -22.17 -12.06 -6.11
CA SER A 336 -23.19 -13.06 -6.50
C SER A 336 -23.02 -13.60 -7.93
N HIS A 337 -22.17 -12.99 -8.78
CA HIS A 337 -22.12 -13.34 -10.21
C HIS A 337 -20.72 -13.45 -10.84
N LEU A 338 -19.61 -13.30 -10.09
CA LEU A 338 -18.26 -13.32 -10.69
C LEU A 338 -17.78 -14.73 -11.06
N PRO A 339 -17.74 -15.71 -10.14
CA PRO A 339 -17.22 -17.04 -10.49
C PRO A 339 -18.19 -17.82 -11.39
N ALA A 340 -19.44 -17.37 -11.41
CA ALA A 340 -20.56 -17.88 -12.18
C ALA A 340 -20.42 -17.75 -13.70
N ARG A 341 -19.67 -16.75 -14.18
CA ARG A 341 -19.60 -16.38 -15.60
C ARG A 341 -18.24 -16.67 -16.24
N LEU A 342 -17.26 -17.13 -15.44
CA LEU A 342 -15.93 -17.47 -15.91
C LEU A 342 -15.88 -18.95 -16.28
N GLN A 343 -15.99 -19.21 -17.57
CA GLN A 343 -15.89 -20.56 -18.12
C GLN A 343 -14.74 -20.60 -19.10
N HIS A 344 -13.68 -21.28 -18.70
CA HIS A 344 -12.51 -21.50 -19.54
C HIS A 344 -11.80 -22.76 -19.05
N VAL A 345 -11.18 -23.50 -19.98
CA VAL A 345 -10.53 -24.79 -19.67
C VAL A 345 -9.43 -24.64 -18.61
N ASN A 346 -8.75 -23.49 -18.58
CA ASN A 346 -7.68 -23.18 -17.62
C ASN A 346 -8.13 -22.37 -16.39
N LEU A 347 -9.43 -22.31 -16.07
CA LEU A 347 -9.93 -21.73 -14.82
C LEU A 347 -10.71 -22.78 -14.04
N VAL A 348 -10.57 -22.80 -12.72
CA VAL A 348 -11.33 -23.73 -11.87
C VAL A 348 -12.81 -23.38 -11.94
N ARG A 349 -13.63 -24.35 -12.36
CA ARG A 349 -15.06 -24.14 -12.56
C ARG A 349 -15.80 -24.01 -11.25
N VAL A 350 -16.70 -23.05 -11.19
CA VAL A 350 -17.64 -22.88 -10.08
C VAL A 350 -18.93 -23.61 -10.41
N LEU A 351 -19.30 -24.54 -9.53
CA LEU A 351 -20.50 -25.36 -9.67
C LEU A 351 -21.72 -24.67 -9.04
N GLY A 352 -21.49 -23.86 -8.01
CA GLY A 352 -22.59 -23.24 -7.27
C GLY A 352 -22.17 -22.44 -6.05
N TYR A 353 -23.17 -22.03 -5.28
CA TYR A 353 -22.98 -21.28 -4.03
C TYR A 353 -24.03 -21.63 -2.98
N CYS A 354 -23.75 -21.28 -1.73
CA CYS A 354 -24.68 -21.38 -0.59
C CYS A 354 -24.62 -20.07 0.22
N THR A 355 -25.78 -19.51 0.55
CA THR A 355 -25.93 -18.28 1.37
C THR A 355 -26.91 -18.46 2.54
N GLU A 356 -27.26 -19.71 2.87
CA GLU A 356 -28.20 -20.02 3.94
C GLU A 356 -27.57 -19.87 5.34
N ARG A 357 -28.37 -19.49 6.34
CA ARG A 357 -27.99 -19.43 7.76
C ARG A 357 -26.77 -18.54 8.04
N GLU A 358 -26.66 -17.41 7.34
CA GLU A 358 -25.53 -16.47 7.42
C GLU A 358 -24.18 -17.05 6.95
N GLU A 359 -24.17 -18.26 6.39
CA GLU A 359 -22.98 -18.87 5.84
C GLU A 359 -22.86 -18.58 4.35
N ASN A 360 -21.74 -17.96 3.94
CA ASN A 360 -21.45 -17.74 2.53
C ASN A 360 -20.39 -18.75 2.07
N MET A 361 -20.76 -19.63 1.13
CA MET A 361 -19.89 -20.67 0.60
C MET A 361 -19.90 -20.69 -0.92
N LEU A 362 -18.73 -20.94 -1.51
CA LEU A 362 -18.56 -21.18 -2.95
C LEU A 362 -18.19 -22.64 -3.18
N ILE A 363 -18.84 -23.25 -4.16
CA ILE A 363 -18.67 -24.66 -4.50
C ILE A 363 -17.97 -24.74 -5.85
N TYR A 364 -16.80 -25.36 -5.87
CA TYR A 364 -15.94 -25.58 -7.03
C TYR A 364 -15.89 -27.06 -7.39
N GLU A 365 -15.46 -27.34 -8.62
CA GLU A 365 -14.99 -28.68 -8.95
C GLU A 365 -13.80 -29.08 -8.07
N TYR A 366 -13.73 -30.35 -7.68
CA TYR A 366 -12.62 -30.86 -6.90
C TYR A 366 -11.39 -31.10 -7.78
N MET A 367 -10.24 -30.59 -7.36
CA MET A 367 -8.96 -30.74 -8.05
C MET A 367 -8.07 -31.72 -7.27
N PRO A 368 -7.89 -32.97 -7.74
CA PRO A 368 -7.25 -34.02 -6.95
C PRO A 368 -5.73 -33.89 -6.84
N ASN A 369 -5.09 -33.28 -7.85
CA ASN A 369 -3.63 -33.14 -7.90
C ASN A 369 -3.09 -32.00 -7.01
N LYS A 370 -3.94 -31.33 -6.23
CA LYS A 370 -3.56 -30.20 -5.35
C LYS A 370 -2.91 -29.06 -6.15
N SER A 371 -2.02 -28.29 -5.54
CA SER A 371 -1.41 -27.10 -6.13
C SER A 371 -0.06 -27.36 -6.79
N LEU A 372 0.28 -26.52 -7.77
CA LEU A 372 1.51 -26.62 -8.57
C LEU A 372 2.80 -26.47 -7.75
N ASP A 373 2.77 -25.64 -6.70
CA ASP A 373 3.92 -25.43 -5.80
C ASP A 373 4.44 -26.72 -5.15
N LEU A 374 3.56 -27.69 -4.89
CA LEU A 374 3.94 -29.01 -4.41
C LEU A 374 4.77 -29.77 -5.44
N TYR A 375 4.54 -29.57 -6.74
CA TYR A 375 5.35 -30.23 -7.76
C TYR A 375 6.63 -29.45 -8.08
N LEU A 376 6.63 -28.12 -7.91
CA LEU A 376 7.84 -27.32 -8.15
C LEU A 376 8.86 -27.42 -7.01
N PHE A 377 8.43 -27.66 -5.77
CA PHE A 377 9.31 -27.52 -4.61
C PHE A 377 9.38 -28.72 -3.66
N ASP A 378 8.58 -29.76 -3.86
CA ASP A 378 8.70 -31.02 -3.13
C ASP A 378 9.62 -31.97 -3.93
N PRO A 379 10.79 -32.35 -3.40
CA PRO A 379 11.71 -33.25 -4.09
C PRO A 379 11.09 -34.56 -4.56
N THR A 380 10.06 -35.06 -3.85
CA THR A 380 9.40 -36.34 -4.21
C THR A 380 8.46 -36.22 -5.41
N ARG A 381 7.88 -35.04 -5.61
CA ARG A 381 6.92 -34.77 -6.70
C ARG A 381 7.57 -34.04 -7.88
N HIS A 382 8.76 -33.47 -7.66
CA HIS A 382 9.51 -32.71 -8.63
C HIS A 382 9.76 -33.46 -9.95
N SER A 383 10.06 -34.77 -9.85
CA SER A 383 10.29 -35.63 -11.02
C SER A 383 9.04 -35.89 -11.87
N LEU A 384 7.84 -35.55 -11.38
CA LEU A 384 6.59 -35.75 -12.12
C LEU A 384 6.33 -34.63 -13.15
N LEU A 385 7.02 -33.50 -13.02
CA LEU A 385 6.94 -32.35 -13.93
C LEU A 385 8.16 -32.28 -14.86
N ASP A 386 8.11 -33.07 -15.92
CA ASP A 386 8.98 -32.93 -17.09
C ASP A 386 8.72 -31.62 -17.85
N TRP A 387 9.62 -31.29 -18.77
CA TRP A 387 9.54 -30.06 -19.55
C TRP A 387 8.23 -29.91 -20.35
N PRO A 388 7.75 -30.93 -21.10
CA PRO A 388 6.47 -30.84 -21.81
C PRO A 388 5.29 -30.46 -20.91
N LYS A 389 5.18 -31.05 -19.71
CA LYS A 389 4.13 -30.67 -18.76
C LYS A 389 4.29 -29.25 -18.25
N ARG A 390 5.52 -28.77 -18.03
CA ARG A 390 5.76 -27.37 -17.63
C ARG A 390 5.37 -26.40 -18.75
N VAL A 391 5.63 -26.74 -20.01
CA VAL A 391 5.16 -25.96 -21.16
C VAL A 391 3.63 -25.90 -21.20
N ASP A 392 2.95 -27.04 -21.07
CA ASP A 392 1.48 -27.10 -20.98
C ASP A 392 0.93 -26.23 -19.86
N ILE A 393 1.62 -26.21 -18.71
CA ILE A 393 1.26 -25.38 -17.55
C ILE A 393 1.43 -23.89 -17.88
N ILE A 394 2.57 -23.51 -18.46
CA ILE A 394 2.89 -22.14 -18.86
C ILE A 394 1.85 -21.62 -19.87
N GLU A 395 1.57 -22.39 -20.91
CA GLU A 395 0.60 -22.06 -21.93
C GLU A 395 -0.81 -21.94 -21.33
N GLY A 396 -1.24 -22.91 -20.53
CA GLY A 396 -2.58 -22.89 -19.95
C GLY A 396 -2.79 -21.74 -18.95
N VAL A 397 -1.79 -21.41 -18.12
CA VAL A 397 -1.84 -20.22 -17.25
C VAL A 397 -1.92 -18.94 -18.08
N THR A 398 -1.12 -18.84 -19.13
CA THR A 398 -1.12 -17.70 -20.06
C THR A 398 -2.48 -17.53 -20.74
N GLN A 399 -3.09 -18.61 -21.25
CA GLN A 399 -4.43 -18.57 -21.85
C GLN A 399 -5.52 -18.24 -20.84
N GLY A 400 -5.45 -18.79 -19.62
CA GLY A 400 -6.38 -18.46 -18.55
C GLY A 400 -6.36 -16.97 -18.18
N LEU A 401 -5.16 -16.38 -18.06
CA LEU A 401 -5.00 -14.95 -17.80
C LEU A 401 -5.44 -14.08 -18.98
N LEU A 402 -5.07 -14.47 -20.21
CA LEU A 402 -5.50 -13.78 -21.43
C LEU A 402 -7.03 -13.75 -21.54
N TYR A 403 -7.70 -14.86 -21.24
CA TYR A 403 -9.16 -14.90 -21.17
C TYR A 403 -9.72 -13.90 -20.15
N LEU A 404 -9.17 -13.85 -18.94
CA LEU A 404 -9.64 -12.95 -17.88
C LEU A 404 -9.49 -11.48 -18.25
N GLN A 405 -8.43 -11.12 -18.97
CA GLN A 405 -8.10 -9.74 -19.29
C GLN A 405 -8.80 -9.25 -20.56
N GLU A 406 -8.83 -10.08 -21.61
CA GLU A 406 -9.22 -9.66 -22.97
C GLU A 406 -10.53 -10.30 -23.47
N TYR A 407 -10.68 -11.62 -23.33
CA TYR A 407 -11.76 -12.37 -24.00
C TYR A 407 -13.03 -12.53 -23.16
N SER A 408 -12.98 -12.22 -21.87
CA SER A 408 -14.18 -12.17 -21.03
C SER A 408 -14.99 -10.89 -21.29
N ASN A 409 -16.28 -10.91 -20.91
CA ASN A 409 -17.17 -9.74 -21.03
C ASN A 409 -16.70 -8.54 -20.20
N PHE A 410 -15.86 -8.78 -19.20
CA PHE A 410 -15.26 -7.78 -18.33
C PHE A 410 -13.76 -8.02 -18.22
N THR A 411 -12.99 -6.98 -17.97
CA THR A 411 -11.58 -7.16 -17.62
C THR A 411 -11.49 -7.56 -16.16
N ILE A 412 -10.86 -8.70 -15.88
CA ILE A 412 -10.76 -9.26 -14.53
C ILE A 412 -9.30 -9.32 -14.13
N ILE A 413 -8.98 -8.62 -13.04
CA ILE A 413 -7.64 -8.66 -12.44
C ILE A 413 -7.69 -9.58 -11.23
N HIS A 414 -6.91 -10.67 -11.27
CA HIS A 414 -6.88 -11.72 -10.26
C HIS A 414 -6.23 -11.25 -8.94
N ARG A 415 -5.06 -10.60 -9.04
CA ARG A 415 -4.25 -10.02 -7.94
C ARG A 415 -3.61 -11.01 -6.97
N ASP A 416 -3.66 -12.31 -7.27
CA ASP A 416 -3.00 -13.35 -6.46
C ASP A 416 -2.58 -14.55 -7.34
N ILE A 417 -1.93 -14.26 -8.47
CA ILE A 417 -1.35 -15.31 -9.31
C ILE A 417 -0.06 -15.81 -8.67
N LYS A 418 0.02 -17.13 -8.44
CA LYS A 418 1.15 -17.83 -7.80
C LYS A 418 0.98 -19.34 -7.94
N GLY A 419 2.05 -20.10 -7.70
CA GLY A 419 2.04 -21.57 -7.81
C GLY A 419 0.99 -22.26 -6.94
N SER A 420 0.73 -21.75 -5.72
CA SER A 420 -0.28 -22.34 -4.82
C SER A 420 -1.72 -22.18 -5.33
N ASN A 421 -1.96 -21.27 -6.27
CA ASN A 421 -3.29 -21.01 -6.85
C ASN A 421 -3.45 -21.62 -8.26
N ILE A 422 -2.44 -22.33 -8.77
CA ILE A 422 -2.56 -23.13 -9.99
C ILE A 422 -2.79 -24.58 -9.59
N LEU A 423 -3.94 -25.14 -9.97
CA LEU A 423 -4.36 -26.49 -9.63
C LEU A 423 -4.34 -27.35 -10.91
N PRO A 424 -3.44 -28.34 -11.03
CA PRO A 424 -3.48 -29.29 -12.13
C PRO A 424 -4.72 -30.19 -12.01
N ASP A 425 -5.37 -30.50 -13.14
CA ASP A 425 -6.40 -31.54 -13.20
C ASP A 425 -5.78 -32.94 -13.36
N ASN A 426 -6.61 -33.96 -13.59
CA ASN A 426 -6.18 -35.36 -13.76
C ASN A 426 -5.21 -35.57 -14.92
N GLU A 427 -5.24 -34.69 -15.92
CA GLU A 427 -4.38 -34.73 -17.11
C GLU A 427 -3.16 -33.80 -16.96
N MET A 428 -2.91 -33.30 -15.75
CA MET A 428 -1.89 -32.30 -15.43
C MET A 428 -2.06 -30.95 -16.15
N LYS A 429 -3.26 -30.66 -16.68
CA LYS A 429 -3.54 -29.35 -17.28
C LYS A 429 -3.83 -28.31 -16.20
N PRO A 430 -3.29 -27.08 -16.31
CA PRO A 430 -3.37 -26.09 -15.25
C PRO A 430 -4.77 -25.44 -15.19
N LYS A 431 -5.26 -25.20 -13.98
CA LYS A 431 -6.43 -24.34 -13.73
C LYS A 431 -6.13 -23.27 -12.69
N ILE A 432 -6.39 -22.01 -13.04
CA ILE A 432 -6.28 -20.86 -12.12
C ILE A 432 -7.43 -20.91 -11.13
N SER A 433 -7.09 -20.79 -9.85
CA SER A 433 -8.02 -20.85 -8.71
C SER A 433 -7.87 -19.63 -7.81
N ASP A 434 -8.77 -19.52 -6.82
CA ASP A 434 -8.81 -18.46 -5.82
C ASP A 434 -9.00 -17.02 -6.32
N PHE A 435 -10.15 -16.77 -6.94
CA PHE A 435 -10.66 -15.43 -7.28
C PHE A 435 -11.11 -14.62 -6.04
N GLY A 436 -10.68 -14.99 -4.83
CA GLY A 436 -11.03 -14.28 -3.60
C GLY A 436 -10.58 -12.82 -3.61
N MET A 437 -9.54 -12.52 -4.40
CA MET A 437 -8.90 -11.22 -4.51
C MET A 437 -9.29 -10.47 -5.79
N ALA A 438 -10.01 -11.12 -6.70
CA ALA A 438 -10.25 -10.61 -8.03
C ALA A 438 -11.09 -9.31 -8.04
N ARG A 439 -10.90 -8.49 -9.08
CA ARG A 439 -11.61 -7.24 -9.33
C ARG A 439 -12.10 -7.21 -10.77
N ILE A 440 -13.29 -6.65 -10.97
CA ILE A 440 -13.97 -6.58 -12.27
C ILE A 440 -13.97 -5.13 -12.72
N PHE A 441 -13.58 -4.93 -13.96
CA PHE A 441 -13.56 -3.66 -14.65
C PHE A 441 -14.45 -3.73 -15.88
N ARG A 442 -15.09 -2.62 -16.22
CA ARG A 442 -15.62 -2.46 -17.57
C ARG A 442 -14.44 -2.31 -18.53
N LYS A 443 -14.60 -2.69 -19.80
CA LYS A 443 -13.46 -2.77 -20.75
C LYS A 443 -12.73 -1.44 -20.99
N ASP A 444 -13.35 -0.32 -20.62
CA ASP A 444 -12.84 1.04 -20.68
C ASP A 444 -11.99 1.47 -19.45
N GLU A 445 -11.95 0.66 -18.39
CA GLU A 445 -11.17 0.92 -17.18
C GLU A 445 -9.96 -0.02 -17.10
N HIS A 446 -8.74 0.52 -17.17
CA HIS A 446 -7.50 -0.28 -17.23
C HIS A 446 -6.70 -0.32 -15.92
N GLU A 447 -6.99 0.58 -14.97
CA GLU A 447 -6.27 0.69 -13.70
C GLU A 447 -7.17 1.19 -12.58
N ALA A 448 -6.83 0.82 -11.33
CA ALA A 448 -7.49 1.36 -10.15
C ALA A 448 -6.54 1.50 -8.97
N ASN A 449 -6.90 2.41 -8.05
CA ASN A 449 -6.18 2.62 -6.81
C ASN A 449 -6.95 2.00 -5.62
N THR A 450 -6.22 1.46 -4.65
CA THR A 450 -6.76 1.04 -3.37
C THR A 450 -5.83 1.39 -2.22
N SER A 451 -6.41 1.87 -1.11
CA SER A 451 -5.69 2.07 0.15
C SER A 451 -5.32 0.76 0.86
N ARG A 452 -5.81 -0.39 0.38
CA ARG A 452 -5.54 -1.70 0.97
C ARG A 452 -4.80 -2.60 -0.02
N ILE A 453 -3.51 -2.75 0.23
CA ILE A 453 -2.65 -3.69 -0.50
C ILE A 453 -3.01 -5.11 -0.03
N VAL A 454 -3.31 -5.98 -1.00
CA VAL A 454 -3.61 -7.39 -0.77
C VAL A 454 -2.89 -8.20 -1.84
N GLY A 455 -2.26 -9.31 -1.48
CA GLY A 455 -1.61 -10.22 -2.41
C GLY A 455 -0.55 -11.03 -1.69
N THR A 456 0.14 -11.92 -2.40
CA THR A 456 1.21 -12.73 -1.83
C THR A 456 2.56 -12.05 -2.02
N TYR A 457 3.28 -11.86 -0.91
CA TYR A 457 4.63 -11.27 -0.92
C TYR A 457 5.54 -12.00 -1.93
N GLY A 458 6.34 -11.24 -2.68
CA GLY A 458 7.16 -11.75 -3.79
C GLY A 458 6.44 -11.86 -5.13
N TYR A 459 5.10 -11.80 -5.17
CA TYR A 459 4.32 -11.71 -6.42
C TYR A 459 3.66 -10.33 -6.60
N VAL A 460 3.59 -9.51 -5.54
CA VAL A 460 3.01 -8.17 -5.62
C VAL A 460 4.01 -7.20 -6.30
N PRO A 461 3.61 -6.49 -7.37
CA PRO A 461 4.50 -5.57 -8.08
C PRO A 461 4.73 -4.25 -7.32
N PRO A 462 5.83 -3.52 -7.62
CA PRO A 462 6.25 -2.35 -6.86
C PRO A 462 5.24 -1.20 -6.88
N GLU A 463 4.59 -0.92 -8.02
CA GLU A 463 3.59 0.13 -8.12
C GLU A 463 2.37 -0.16 -7.24
N TYR A 464 2.03 -1.43 -7.03
CA TYR A 464 0.93 -1.80 -6.17
C TYR A 464 1.32 -1.63 -4.69
N VAL A 465 2.54 -2.01 -4.32
CA VAL A 465 3.06 -1.82 -2.96
C VAL A 465 3.23 -0.34 -2.60
N ARG A 466 3.78 0.47 -3.51
CA ARG A 466 4.13 1.86 -3.23
C ARG A 466 2.95 2.81 -3.37
N LYS A 467 2.09 2.61 -4.37
CA LYS A 467 1.03 3.56 -4.75
C LYS A 467 -0.39 3.01 -4.57
N GLY A 468 -0.55 1.73 -4.25
CA GLY A 468 -1.87 1.08 -4.18
C GLY A 468 -2.51 0.84 -5.55
N ILE A 469 -1.75 1.00 -6.64
CA ILE A 469 -2.25 0.90 -8.02
C ILE A 469 -2.20 -0.57 -8.49
N TYR A 470 -3.31 -1.09 -8.99
CA TYR A 470 -3.36 -2.39 -9.63
C TYR A 470 -4.03 -2.30 -11.01
N SER A 471 -3.50 -3.07 -11.95
CA SER A 471 -3.94 -3.13 -13.35
C SER A 471 -3.73 -4.54 -13.91
N THR A 472 -4.07 -4.78 -15.18
CA THR A 472 -3.74 -6.03 -15.88
C THR A 472 -2.23 -6.31 -15.84
N LYS A 473 -1.39 -5.27 -15.84
CA LYS A 473 0.07 -5.36 -15.71
C LYS A 473 0.53 -5.89 -14.33
N SER A 474 -0.31 -5.83 -13.31
CA SER A 474 -0.01 -6.42 -12.01
C SER A 474 -0.10 -7.95 -12.03
N ASP A 475 -1.07 -8.51 -12.76
CA ASP A 475 -1.15 -9.95 -12.99
C ASP A 475 -0.06 -10.44 -13.95
N VAL A 476 0.31 -9.63 -14.96
CA VAL A 476 1.47 -9.91 -15.83
C VAL A 476 2.74 -10.07 -15.01
N TYR A 477 3.01 -9.16 -14.08
CA TYR A 477 4.16 -9.25 -13.18
C TYR A 477 4.14 -10.55 -12.36
N SER A 478 2.99 -10.85 -11.74
CA SER A 478 2.82 -12.06 -10.94
C SER A 478 3.01 -13.34 -11.79
N CYS A 479 2.55 -13.31 -13.04
CA CYS A 479 2.77 -14.38 -14.02
C CYS A 479 4.26 -14.53 -14.34
N GLY A 480 4.99 -13.45 -14.58
CA GLY A 480 6.44 -13.49 -14.81
C GLY A 480 7.21 -14.15 -13.67
N VAL A 481 6.89 -13.82 -12.41
CA VAL A 481 7.47 -14.48 -11.23
C VAL A 481 7.14 -15.98 -11.24
N LEU A 482 5.89 -16.36 -11.53
CA LEU A 482 5.48 -17.76 -11.63
C LEU A 482 6.23 -18.51 -12.74
N LEU A 483 6.41 -17.91 -13.91
CA LEU A 483 7.18 -18.50 -15.02
C LEU A 483 8.63 -18.77 -14.62
N LEU A 484 9.30 -17.81 -13.96
CA LEU A 484 10.65 -18.00 -13.44
C LEU A 484 10.74 -19.19 -12.48
N GLN A 485 9.74 -19.38 -11.61
CA GLN A 485 9.69 -20.54 -10.71
C GLN A 485 9.46 -21.85 -11.46
N ILE A 486 8.61 -21.85 -12.48
CA ILE A 486 8.32 -23.05 -13.27
C ILE A 486 9.59 -23.52 -14.00
N ILE A 487 10.35 -22.62 -14.63
CA ILE A 487 11.53 -23.03 -15.41
C ILE A 487 12.75 -23.36 -14.55
N SER A 488 12.82 -22.86 -13.31
CA SER A 488 14.00 -23.03 -12.45
C SER A 488 13.83 -24.00 -11.29
N GLY A 489 12.58 -24.32 -10.90
CA GLY A 489 12.28 -25.03 -9.65
C GLY A 489 12.64 -24.22 -8.38
N LYS A 490 13.01 -22.94 -8.52
CA LYS A 490 13.51 -22.09 -7.43
C LYS A 490 12.38 -21.33 -6.73
N ARG A 491 12.52 -21.13 -5.41
CA ARG A 491 11.54 -20.39 -4.59
C ARG A 491 11.88 -18.91 -4.59
N ASN A 492 10.88 -18.04 -4.74
CA ASN A 492 11.07 -16.59 -4.67
C ASN A 492 11.33 -16.05 -3.24
N THR A 493 11.22 -16.91 -2.22
CA THR A 493 11.51 -16.58 -0.81
C THR A 493 12.94 -16.87 -0.38
N ARG A 494 13.79 -17.38 -1.29
CA ARG A 494 15.21 -17.66 -1.04
C ARG A 494 16.09 -16.68 -1.81
N TYR A 495 17.33 -16.56 -1.36
CA TYR A 495 18.38 -15.84 -2.06
C TYR A 495 19.29 -16.81 -2.82
N TYR A 496 19.91 -16.30 -3.89
CA TYR A 496 20.69 -17.04 -4.87
C TYR A 496 21.96 -16.27 -5.25
N GLY A 497 22.80 -16.88 -6.10
CA GLY A 497 24.10 -16.37 -6.50
C GLY A 497 25.23 -16.82 -5.57
N THR A 498 26.47 -16.54 -5.97
CA THR A 498 27.70 -16.94 -5.26
C THR A 498 27.77 -16.45 -3.81
N HIS A 499 27.10 -15.33 -3.51
CA HIS A 499 27.05 -14.72 -2.18
C HIS A 499 25.67 -14.85 -1.50
N GLU A 500 24.74 -15.62 -2.08
CA GLU A 500 23.36 -15.79 -1.58
C GLU A 500 22.67 -14.46 -1.22
N ASN A 501 22.84 -13.43 -2.02
CA ASN A 501 22.34 -12.08 -1.76
C ASN A 501 21.31 -11.59 -2.79
N MET A 502 21.05 -12.36 -3.84
CA MET A 502 20.14 -11.97 -4.91
C MET A 502 18.79 -12.64 -4.77
N ASN A 503 17.71 -11.88 -4.88
CA ASN A 503 16.39 -12.49 -4.99
C ASN A 503 16.26 -13.25 -6.33
N LEU A 504 15.20 -14.06 -6.47
CA LEU A 504 14.98 -14.88 -7.68
C LEU A 504 15.03 -14.08 -8.98
N LEU A 505 14.50 -12.86 -8.98
CA LEU A 505 14.37 -12.02 -10.18
C LEU A 505 15.74 -11.44 -10.57
N ASP A 506 16.49 -10.95 -9.58
CA ASP A 506 17.86 -10.45 -9.75
C ASP A 506 18.79 -11.53 -10.28
N TYR A 507 18.74 -12.73 -9.67
CA TYR A 507 19.56 -13.85 -10.09
C TYR A 507 19.23 -14.30 -11.52
N ALA A 508 17.95 -14.35 -11.89
CA ALA A 508 17.53 -14.63 -13.26
C ALA A 508 18.05 -13.58 -14.25
N TYR A 509 17.95 -12.29 -13.89
CA TYR A 509 18.38 -11.19 -14.76
C TYR A 509 19.89 -11.14 -14.93
N GLN A 510 20.66 -11.39 -13.88
CA GLN A 510 22.12 -11.45 -13.95
C GLN A 510 22.58 -12.55 -14.91
N LEU A 511 22.13 -13.79 -14.69
CA LEU A 511 22.47 -14.92 -15.55
C LEU A 511 22.02 -14.71 -17.00
N TRP A 512 20.90 -14.00 -17.21
CA TRP A 512 20.49 -13.60 -18.56
C TRP A 512 21.47 -12.61 -19.21
N LYS A 513 21.93 -11.60 -18.46
CA LYS A 513 22.85 -10.56 -18.94
C LYS A 513 24.24 -11.13 -19.26
N GLU A 514 24.68 -12.12 -18.49
CA GLU A 514 25.96 -12.82 -18.64
C GLU A 514 25.91 -13.94 -19.71
N ASP A 515 24.76 -14.18 -20.33
CA ASP A 515 24.49 -15.31 -21.24
C ASP A 515 24.66 -16.70 -20.59
N GLU A 516 24.68 -16.77 -19.25
CA GLU A 516 24.75 -17.97 -18.42
C GLU A 516 23.37 -18.49 -18.00
N TRP A 517 22.34 -18.19 -18.79
CA TRP A 517 20.94 -18.49 -18.50
C TRP A 517 20.65 -19.97 -18.20
N LEU A 518 21.47 -20.90 -18.71
CA LEU A 518 21.37 -22.34 -18.43
C LEU A 518 21.54 -22.68 -16.95
N GLU A 519 22.34 -21.92 -16.18
CA GLU A 519 22.50 -22.14 -14.73
C GLU A 519 21.20 -21.86 -13.96
N PHE A 520 20.37 -20.95 -14.49
CA PHE A 520 19.10 -20.62 -13.86
C PHE A 520 18.10 -21.78 -13.98
N ILE A 521 18.11 -22.46 -15.11
CA ILE A 521 17.17 -23.50 -15.49
C ILE A 521 17.33 -24.73 -14.59
N ASP A 522 16.21 -25.37 -14.30
CA ASP A 522 16.17 -26.62 -13.56
C ASP A 522 16.90 -27.73 -14.34
N PRO A 523 17.95 -28.36 -13.79
CA PRO A 523 18.73 -29.39 -14.48
C PRO A 523 17.92 -30.62 -14.89
N SER A 524 16.76 -30.85 -14.27
CA SER A 524 15.85 -31.95 -14.65
C SER A 524 15.06 -31.68 -15.93
N LEU A 525 15.11 -30.44 -16.44
CA LEU A 525 14.52 -30.07 -17.73
C LEU A 525 15.51 -30.38 -18.85
N ASP A 526 15.49 -31.63 -19.30
CA ASP A 526 16.14 -32.01 -20.54
C ASP A 526 15.28 -31.52 -21.73
N ASP A 527 15.75 -30.49 -22.41
CA ASP A 527 15.21 -30.04 -23.70
C ASP A 527 16.31 -30.10 -24.77
N SER A 528 17.00 -31.24 -24.86
CA SER A 528 17.97 -31.54 -25.92
C SER A 528 17.44 -31.29 -27.34
N CYS A 529 16.12 -31.21 -27.51
CA CYS A 529 15.45 -30.95 -28.79
C CYS A 529 15.09 -29.47 -29.04
N SER A 530 15.09 -28.58 -28.02
CA SER A 530 14.53 -27.23 -28.17
C SER A 530 15.02 -26.18 -27.13
N SER A 531 16.31 -26.16 -26.78
CA SER A 531 16.90 -25.20 -25.81
C SER A 531 16.51 -23.72 -26.00
N TYR A 532 16.17 -23.31 -27.22
CA TYR A 532 15.66 -21.98 -27.53
C TYR A 532 14.29 -21.66 -26.90
N LYS A 533 13.43 -22.66 -26.62
CA LYS A 533 12.14 -22.47 -25.92
C LYS A 533 12.32 -22.10 -24.47
N LEU A 534 13.24 -22.77 -23.76
CA LEU A 534 13.59 -22.44 -22.38
C LEU A 534 14.15 -21.02 -22.30
N ARG A 535 15.11 -20.71 -23.17
CA ARG A 535 15.68 -19.35 -23.28
C ARG A 535 14.61 -18.31 -23.56
N ARG A 536 13.69 -18.59 -24.51
CA ARG A 536 12.56 -17.72 -24.85
C ARG A 536 11.62 -17.51 -23.66
N CYS A 537 11.29 -18.59 -22.95
CA CYS A 537 10.42 -18.52 -21.77
C CYS A 537 11.05 -17.65 -20.68
N MET A 538 12.35 -17.81 -20.42
CA MET A 538 13.09 -16.96 -19.49
C MET A 538 13.08 -15.49 -19.92
N GLN A 539 13.32 -15.19 -21.20
CA GLN A 539 13.24 -13.83 -21.75
C GLN A 539 11.86 -13.20 -21.52
N VAL A 540 10.79 -13.93 -21.84
CA VAL A 540 9.41 -13.44 -21.67
C VAL A 540 9.09 -13.25 -20.19
N ALA A 541 9.53 -14.16 -19.32
CA ALA A 541 9.35 -14.03 -17.88
C ALA A 541 10.05 -12.77 -17.33
N LEU A 542 11.27 -12.48 -17.79
CA LEU A 542 12.01 -11.27 -17.43
C LEU A 542 11.32 -9.99 -17.93
N LEU A 543 10.78 -9.99 -19.15
CA LEU A 543 9.98 -8.86 -19.67
C LEU A 543 8.74 -8.59 -18.81
N CYS A 544 8.12 -9.64 -18.26
CA CYS A 544 6.95 -9.51 -17.40
C CYS A 544 7.26 -8.91 -16.03
N VAL A 545 8.47 -9.10 -15.49
CA VAL A 545 8.85 -8.66 -14.12
C VAL A 545 9.57 -7.32 -14.06
N GLN A 546 9.59 -6.55 -15.15
CA GLN A 546 10.26 -5.24 -15.19
C GLN A 546 9.63 -4.24 -14.19
N GLU A 547 10.46 -3.33 -13.66
CA GLU A 547 10.08 -2.34 -12.64
C GLU A 547 8.88 -1.47 -13.10
N ASN A 548 8.94 -0.90 -14.31
CA ASN A 548 7.88 -0.03 -14.83
C ASN A 548 6.75 -0.85 -15.49
N PRO A 549 5.48 -0.69 -15.06
CA PRO A 549 4.34 -1.39 -15.67
C PRO A 549 4.16 -1.15 -17.17
N VAL A 550 4.63 -0.01 -17.68
CA VAL A 550 4.53 0.33 -19.11
C VAL A 550 5.44 -0.56 -19.95
N ASP A 551 6.60 -0.95 -19.42
CA ASP A 551 7.57 -1.79 -20.11
C ASP A 551 7.14 -3.27 -20.17
N ARG A 552 6.23 -3.68 -19.30
CA ARG A 552 5.71 -5.06 -19.26
C ARG A 552 4.80 -5.32 -20.46
N PRO A 553 4.87 -6.48 -21.14
CA PRO A 553 3.95 -6.82 -22.21
C PRO A 553 2.51 -7.00 -21.70
N SER A 554 1.54 -6.95 -22.60
CA SER A 554 0.19 -7.46 -22.39
C SER A 554 0.18 -9.00 -22.39
N MET A 555 -0.83 -9.64 -21.79
CA MET A 555 -0.94 -11.10 -21.84
C MET A 555 -1.11 -11.66 -23.25
N LEU A 556 -1.63 -10.84 -24.19
CA LEU A 556 -1.73 -11.21 -25.60
C LEU A 556 -0.33 -11.27 -26.23
N GLU A 557 0.51 -10.26 -25.98
CA GLU A 557 1.90 -10.26 -26.43
C GLU A 557 2.69 -11.38 -25.78
N VAL A 558 2.50 -11.64 -24.48
CA VAL A 558 3.11 -12.81 -23.79
C VAL A 558 2.74 -14.11 -24.49
N SER A 559 1.45 -14.33 -24.79
CA SER A 559 1.01 -15.53 -25.51
C SER A 559 1.60 -15.62 -26.92
N SER A 560 1.78 -14.50 -27.62
CA SER A 560 2.37 -14.46 -28.95
C SER A 560 3.86 -14.78 -28.91
N MET A 561 4.60 -14.16 -27.98
CA MET A 561 6.04 -14.34 -27.78
C MET A 561 6.41 -15.76 -27.34
N LEU A 562 5.58 -16.42 -26.52
CA LEU A 562 5.80 -17.81 -26.12
C LEU A 562 5.57 -18.79 -27.27
N LYS A 563 4.66 -18.48 -28.21
CA LYS A 563 4.41 -19.30 -29.41
C LYS A 563 5.41 -19.05 -30.53
N ASN A 564 5.98 -17.85 -30.60
CA ASN A 564 6.93 -17.48 -31.65
C ASN A 564 8.37 -17.80 -31.23
N GLU A 565 8.86 -18.90 -31.75
CA GLU A 565 10.16 -19.48 -31.39
C GLU A 565 11.35 -18.63 -31.92
N THR A 566 11.21 -18.00 -33.09
CA THR A 566 12.33 -17.36 -33.83
C THR A 566 12.20 -15.85 -34.00
N GLY A 567 11.08 -15.25 -33.60
CA GLY A 567 10.88 -13.80 -33.67
C GLY A 567 11.89 -13.01 -32.83
N ALA A 568 12.37 -11.88 -33.36
CA ALA A 568 13.14 -10.94 -32.56
C ALA A 568 12.24 -10.34 -31.47
N ILE A 569 12.70 -10.41 -30.22
CA ILE A 569 12.03 -9.82 -29.05
C ILE A 569 13.02 -8.90 -28.37
N THR A 570 12.53 -7.81 -27.79
CA THR A 570 13.33 -6.86 -27.02
C THR A 570 14.07 -7.53 -25.88
N ASN A 571 15.26 -7.01 -25.56
CA ASN A 571 15.98 -7.44 -24.37
C ASN A 571 15.25 -6.93 -23.12
N PRO A 572 15.08 -7.77 -22.09
CA PRO A 572 14.49 -7.34 -20.83
C PRO A 572 15.35 -6.26 -20.19
N LYS A 573 14.69 -5.23 -19.63
CA LYS A 573 15.32 -4.30 -18.70
C LYS A 573 15.39 -4.92 -17.31
N LYS A 574 16.04 -4.21 -16.40
CA LYS A 574 16.21 -4.60 -15.01
C LYS A 574 14.86 -4.93 -14.32
N PRO A 575 14.78 -6.05 -13.58
CA PRO A 575 13.56 -6.47 -12.91
C PRO A 575 13.22 -5.56 -11.73
N ALA A 576 11.97 -5.65 -11.28
CA ALA A 576 11.52 -4.88 -10.14
C ALA A 576 12.25 -5.27 -8.84
N PHE A 577 12.38 -4.33 -7.91
CA PHE A 577 13.01 -4.52 -6.59
C PHE A 577 14.49 -4.91 -6.61
N SER A 578 15.17 -4.71 -7.74
CA SER A 578 16.58 -5.04 -7.89
C SER A 578 17.51 -4.14 -7.08
N ILE A 579 18.48 -4.76 -6.39
CA ILE A 579 19.42 -4.09 -5.47
C ILE A 579 20.66 -3.53 -6.20
N GLN A 580 21.03 -4.11 -7.36
CA GLN A 580 22.23 -3.72 -8.12
C GLN A 580 22.00 -2.44 -8.92
N ARG A 581 22.89 -1.44 -8.91
CA ARG A 581 22.74 -0.19 -9.69
C ARG A 581 23.06 -0.42 -11.19
N ASP A 582 22.42 0.32 -12.10
CA ASP A 582 22.64 0.17 -13.55
C ASP A 582 23.95 0.85 -14.00
N GLU A 583 24.85 0.10 -14.64
CA GLU A 583 26.10 0.62 -15.24
C GLU A 583 25.82 1.62 -16.39
N ASN A 584 24.65 1.52 -17.05
CA ASN A 584 24.24 2.48 -18.09
C ASN A 584 23.76 3.82 -17.51
N GLU A 585 23.41 3.87 -16.22
CA GLU A 585 23.19 5.15 -15.54
C GLU A 585 24.52 5.84 -15.24
N GLU A 586 25.65 5.12 -15.08
CA GLU A 586 26.97 5.73 -14.84
C GLU A 586 27.43 6.61 -16.02
N GLN A 587 27.14 6.26 -17.27
CA GLN A 587 27.50 7.13 -18.41
C GLN A 587 26.61 8.38 -18.55
N LYS A 588 25.35 8.33 -18.09
CA LYS A 588 24.50 9.53 -17.98
C LYS A 588 24.85 10.36 -16.75
N CYS A 589 25.21 9.70 -15.65
CA CYS A 589 25.63 10.32 -14.40
C CYS A 589 26.99 11.00 -14.55
N GLN A 590 27.97 10.43 -15.25
CA GLN A 590 29.29 11.05 -15.46
C GLN A 590 29.23 12.36 -16.27
N ALA A 591 28.24 12.52 -17.15
CA ALA A 591 27.99 13.80 -17.84
C ALA A 591 27.33 14.85 -16.92
N GLN A 592 26.65 14.43 -15.85
CA GLN A 592 26.04 15.29 -14.84
C GLN A 592 26.90 15.49 -13.57
N GLU A 593 27.89 14.63 -13.33
CA GLU A 593 28.79 14.67 -12.17
C GLU A 593 29.79 15.82 -12.20
N ASN A 594 29.99 16.49 -13.34
CA ASN A 594 30.79 17.72 -13.39
C ASN A 594 30.08 18.97 -12.87
N MET A 595 28.83 18.86 -12.39
CA MET A 595 28.16 19.93 -11.66
C MET A 595 27.22 19.37 -10.58
N CYS A 596 27.76 19.00 -9.41
CA CYS A 596 27.30 19.48 -8.09
C CYS A 596 27.88 18.64 -6.95
N SER A 597 28.39 19.35 -5.94
CA SER A 597 28.88 18.83 -4.67
C SER A 597 27.76 18.19 -3.86
N VAL A 598 28.12 17.09 -3.19
CA VAL A 598 27.40 16.44 -2.09
C VAL A 598 27.26 17.41 -0.92
N ASP A 599 26.04 17.63 -0.43
CA ASP A 599 25.68 17.65 1.00
C ASP A 599 24.15 17.71 1.15
N ASP A 600 23.53 16.65 1.70
CA ASP A 600 22.10 16.58 2.02
C ASP A 600 21.95 16.46 3.54
N ALA A 601 21.94 17.60 4.24
CA ALA A 601 21.61 17.67 5.66
C ALA A 601 20.23 18.28 5.86
N THR A 602 19.27 17.49 6.35
CA THR A 602 17.96 17.99 6.81
C THR A 602 18.06 18.43 8.27
N ILE A 603 17.38 19.52 8.65
CA ILE A 603 17.54 20.18 9.96
C ILE A 603 17.01 19.35 11.16
N SER A 604 16.46 18.16 10.93
CA SER A 604 16.23 17.14 11.96
C SER A 604 17.44 16.22 12.20
N GLN A 605 18.51 16.31 11.41
CA GLN A 605 19.79 15.62 11.60
C GLN A 605 20.70 16.51 12.44
N VAL A 606 20.65 16.32 13.75
CA VAL A 606 21.69 16.86 14.61
C VAL A 606 22.82 15.84 14.60
N ILE A 607 23.90 16.17 13.89
CA ILE A 607 24.99 15.21 13.66
C ILE A 607 26.02 15.35 14.79
N PRO A 608 26.55 14.24 15.31
CA PRO A 608 27.76 14.27 16.09
C PRO A 608 28.93 14.44 15.07
N ARG A 609 29.65 15.57 15.11
CA ARG A 609 30.66 16.00 14.11
C ARG A 609 31.73 14.96 13.84
#